data_AF-A0A9E0PRX9-F1
#
_entry.id   AF-A0A9E0PRX9-F1
#
_cell.length_a   1.000
_cell.length_b   1.000
_cell.length_c   1.000
_cell.angle_alpha   90.00
_cell.angle_beta   90.00
_cell.angle_gamma   90.00
#
_symmetry.space_group_name_H-M   'P 1'
#
loop_
_entity.id
_entity.type
_entity.pdbx_description
1 polymer ?
#
loop_
_entity_poly.entity_id
_entity_poly.type
_entity_poly.pdbx_seq_one_letter_code
_entity_poly.pdbx_strand_id
1 'polypeptide(L)' 'MNATAKQEAQRILDALPDDASLEQIQYHLYVVQKIEAGLRDAEEGRLLSQEEVERRIAKWPDR' A
#
# COMPACT_ATOMS: atom_id res chain seq x y z
N MET A 1 8.89 -7.29 -18.93
CA MET A 1 7.77 -8.11 -18.40
C MET A 1 7.49 -7.59 -17.00
N ASN A 2 6.25 -7.20 -16.71
CA ASN A 2 5.89 -6.85 -15.33
C ASN A 2 6.04 -8.09 -14.46
N ALA A 3 6.64 -7.95 -13.28
CA ALA A 3 6.75 -9.05 -12.35
C ALA A 3 5.35 -9.50 -11.89
N THR A 4 5.18 -10.81 -11.75
CA THR A 4 3.96 -11.38 -11.17
C THR A 4 3.88 -11.05 -9.67
N ALA A 5 2.66 -11.08 -9.11
CA ALA A 5 2.46 -10.92 -7.66
C ALA A 5 3.31 -11.88 -6.82
N LYS A 6 3.51 -13.12 -7.31
CA LYS A 6 4.39 -14.11 -6.65
C LYS A 6 5.86 -13.67 -6.65
N GLN A 7 6.34 -13.13 -7.77
CA GLN A 7 7.73 -12.66 -7.87
C GLN A 7 7.98 -11.40 -7.03
N GLU A 8 6.97 -10.53 -6.90
CA GLU A 8 7.04 -9.39 -5.99
C GLU A 8 7.09 -9.85 -4.53
N ALA A 9 6.19 -10.76 -4.13
CA ALA A 9 6.20 -11.33 -2.80
C ALA A 9 7.54 -12.03 -2.48
N GLN A 10 8.09 -12.80 -3.42
CA GLN A 10 9.41 -13.43 -3.27
C GLN A 10 10.51 -12.38 -3.01
N ARG A 11 10.54 -11.29 -3.79
CA ARG A 11 11.53 -10.21 -3.60
C ARG A 11 11.41 -9.53 -2.25
N ILE A 12 10.19 -9.34 -1.76
CA ILE A 12 9.96 -8.79 -0.42
C ILE A 12 10.49 -9.75 0.63
N LEU A 13 10.19 -11.05 0.52
CA LEU A 13 10.68 -12.07 1.44
C LEU A 13 12.21 -12.17 1.44
N ASP A 14 12.84 -12.14 0.26
CA ASP A 14 14.31 -12.22 0.11
C ASP A 14 15.04 -11.01 0.72
N ALA A 15 14.35 -9.88 0.94
CA ALA A 15 14.90 -8.68 1.55
C ALA A 15 14.68 -8.61 3.07
N LEU A 16 13.86 -9.49 3.64
CA LEU A 16 13.59 -9.54 5.07
C LEU A 16 14.65 -10.38 5.79
N PRO A 17 14.95 -10.07 7.06
CA PRO A 17 15.83 -10.92 7.86
C PRO A 17 15.16 -12.26 8.16
N ASP A 18 15.96 -13.31 8.35
CA ASP A 18 15.47 -14.68 8.62
C ASP A 18 14.62 -14.79 9.91
N ASP A 19 14.78 -13.85 10.84
CA ASP A 19 14.03 -13.77 12.09
C ASP A 19 12.74 -12.92 11.99
N ALA A 20 12.39 -12.45 10.78
CA ALA A 20 11.17 -11.69 10.56
C ALA A 20 9.93 -12.48 10.98
N SER A 21 9.08 -11.85 11.78
CA SER A 21 7.79 -12.43 12.17
C SER A 21 6.81 -12.42 11.00
N LEU A 22 5.79 -13.29 11.07
CA LEU A 22 4.70 -13.29 10.11
C LEU A 22 3.97 -11.93 10.04
N GLU A 23 3.90 -11.20 11.15
CA GLU A 23 3.30 -9.86 11.21
C GLU A 23 4.13 -8.85 10.40
N GLN A 24 5.47 -8.90 10.52
CA GLN A 24 6.35 -8.05 9.71
C GLN A 24 6.22 -8.38 8.22
N ILE A 25 6.25 -9.67 7.86
CA ILE A 25 6.03 -10.11 6.47
C ILE A 25 4.71 -9.57 5.94
N GLN A 26 3.62 -9.74 6.69
CA GLN A 26 2.29 -9.26 6.30
C GLN A 26 2.27 -7.74 6.13
N TYR A 27 2.89 -6.99 7.05
CA TYR A 27 2.97 -5.54 6.98
C TYR A 27 3.68 -5.07 5.70
N HIS A 28 4.82 -5.67 5.37
CA HIS A 28 5.56 -5.32 4.15
C HIS A 28 4.75 -5.61 2.88
N LEU A 29 4.09 -6.76 2.80
CA LEU A 29 3.20 -7.09 1.67
C LEU A 29 2.04 -6.09 1.56
N TYR A 30 1.42 -5.73 2.69
CA TYR A 30 0.32 -4.77 2.73
C TYR A 30 0.74 -3.38 2.24
N VAL A 31 1.89 -2.87 2.69
CA VAL A 31 2.40 -1.55 2.30
C VAL A 31 2.66 -1.50 0.79
N VAL A 32 3.32 -2.50 0.23
CA VAL A 32 3.56 -2.57 -1.23
C VAL A 32 2.24 -2.58 -2.00
N GLN A 33 1.27 -3.38 -1.57
CA GLN A 33 -0.07 -3.40 -2.18
C GLN A 33 -0.74 -2.02 -2.15
N LYS A 34 -0.62 -1.26 -1.05
CA LYS A 34 -1.21 0.08 -0.93
C LYS A 34 -0.50 1.10 -1.82
N ILE A 35 0.82 1.01 -1.96
CA ILE A 35 1.58 1.87 -2.88
C ILE A 35 1.14 1.62 -4.31
N GLU A 36 1.11 0.37 -4.75
CA GLU A 36 0.68 0.03 -6.11
C GLU A 36 -0.76 0.46 -6.40
N ALA A 37 -1.66 0.32 -5.42
CA ALA A 37 -3.03 0.81 -5.54
C ALA A 37 -3.08 2.33 -5.71
N GLY A 38 -2.31 3.07 -4.91
CA GLY A 38 -2.22 4.54 -5.01
C GLY A 38 -1.60 5.02 -6.33
N LEU A 39 -0.60 4.30 -6.86
CA LEU A 39 -0.03 4.60 -8.18
C LEU A 39 -1.06 4.40 -9.30
N ARG A 40 -1.82 3.29 -9.27
CA ARG A 40 -2.92 3.07 -10.22
C ARG A 40 -4.01 4.13 -10.09
N ASP A 41 -4.39 4.50 -8.86
CA ASP A 41 -5.35 5.59 -8.63
C ASP A 41 -4.85 6.91 -9.26
N ALA A 42 -3.56 7.21 -9.16
CA ALA A 42 -2.97 8.40 -9.77
C ALA A 42 -2.98 8.34 -11.30
N GLU A 43 -2.59 7.20 -11.88
CA GLU A 43 -2.60 6.98 -13.34
C GLU A 43 -4.01 7.08 -13.93
N GLU A 44 -5.01 6.58 -13.20
CA GLU A 44 -6.42 6.59 -13.61
C GLU A 44 -7.15 7.87 -13.20
N GLY A 45 -6.45 8.87 -12.65
CA GLY A 45 -7.01 10.16 -12.27
C GLY A 45 -7.95 10.13 -11.07
N ARG A 46 -7.97 9.04 -10.29
CA ARG A 46 -8.74 8.90 -9.04
C ARG A 46 -8.07 9.62 -7.87
N LEU A 47 -7.75 10.89 -8.07
CA LEU A 47 -7.14 11.75 -7.08
C LEU A 47 -8.20 12.62 -6.40
N LEU A 48 -7.87 13.10 -5.21
CA LEU A 48 -8.67 14.07 -4.46
C LEU A 48 -7.87 15.35 -4.32
N SER A 49 -8.53 16.49 -4.47
CA SER A 49 -7.99 17.76 -4.05
C SER A 49 -7.86 17.82 -2.53
N GLN A 50 -7.00 18.73 -2.05
CA GLN A 50 -6.82 18.98 -0.62
C GLN A 50 -8.15 19.26 0.09
N GLU A 51 -9.00 20.11 -0.50
CA GLU A 51 -10.30 20.48 0.05
C GLU A 51 -11.26 19.28 0.15
N GLU A 52 -11.24 18.37 -0.84
CA GLU A 52 -12.03 17.15 -0.80
C GLU A 52 -11.59 16.20 0.32
N VAL A 53 -10.28 16.09 0.56
CA VAL A 53 -9.73 15.28 1.65
C VAL A 53 -10.14 15.85 3.00
N GLU A 54 -10.01 17.15 3.22
CA GLU A 54 -10.40 17.82 4.46
C GLU A 54 -11.89 17.62 4.77
N ARG A 55 -12.77 17.79 3.78
CA ARG A 55 -14.21 17.53 3.93
C ARG A 55 -14.54 16.08 4.25
N ARG A 56 -13.72 15.11 3.80
CA ARG A 56 -13.93 13.69 4.10
C ARG A 56 -13.48 13.35 5.53
N ILE A 57 -12.31 13.82 5.93
CA ILE A 57 -11.74 13.57 7.27
C ILE A 57 -12.60 14.24 8.34
N ALA A 58 -13.15 15.44 8.09
CA ALA A 58 -14.04 16.14 9.02
C ALA A 58 -15.34 15.39 9.36
N LYS A 59 -15.71 14.36 8.58
CA LYS A 59 -16.89 13.52 8.83
C LYS A 59 -16.60 12.32 9.73
N TRP A 60 -15.33 12.07 10.04
CA TRP A 60 -14.98 10.99 10.95
C TRP A 60 -15.36 11.42 12.37
N PRO A 61 -16.08 10.57 13.14
CA PRO A 61 -16.38 10.89 14.52
C PRO A 61 -15.06 11.11 15.25
N ASP A 62 -15.00 12.17 16.05
CA ASP A 62 -13.89 12.39 16.97
C ASP A 62 -13.69 11.11 17.77
N ARG A 63 -12.46 10.58 17.76
CA ARG A 63 -12.09 9.40 18.55
C ARG A 63 -12.30 9.64 20.03
#